data_AF-A0A7H0MF87-F1
#
_entry.id   AF-A0A7H0MF87-F1
#
_cell.length_a   1.000
_cell.length_b   1.000
_cell.length_c   1.000
_cell.angle_alpha   90.00
_cell.angle_beta   90.00
_cell.angle_gamma   90.00
#
_symmetry.space_group_name_H-M   'P 1'
#
loop_
_entity.id
_entity.type
_entity.pdbx_description
1 polymer ?
#
loop_
_entity_poly.entity_id
_entity_poly.type
_entity_poly.pdbx_seq_one_letter_code
_entity_poly.pdbx_strand_id
1 'polypeptide(L)'
;MSNHKKNIDTDWYNFQEEICEHFKNLGANAKTNVTVEGVRGISNIDVVVESKYLGTDFKWFVEAKYWNSNVTKEIVHAFFTVLQNTGADRGFIISKKVFNQVQ
;
A
#
# COMPACT_ATOMS: atom_id res chain seq x y z
N MET A 1 2.39 22.87 22.05
CA MET A 1 2.02 22.23 20.77
C MET A 1 2.72 23.05 19.69
N SER A 2 3.68 22.59 18.89
CA SER A 2 3.52 21.59 17.82
C SER A 2 4.81 21.56 16.97
N ASN A 3 5.79 20.72 17.33
CA ASN A 3 6.83 20.27 16.38
C ASN A 3 6.64 18.80 15.98
N HIS A 4 5.92 18.01 16.78
CA HIS A 4 5.68 16.59 16.50
C HIS A 4 4.67 16.31 15.39
N LYS A 5 3.63 17.15 15.23
CA LYS A 5 2.63 16.95 14.16
C LYS A 5 3.21 17.17 12.76
N LYS A 6 4.20 18.06 12.62
CA LYS A 6 4.80 18.44 11.33
C LYS A 6 5.62 17.31 10.70
N ASN A 7 6.11 16.35 11.50
CA ASN A 7 6.94 15.25 11.02
C ASN A 7 6.13 14.01 10.60
N ILE A 8 4.90 13.81 11.09
CA ILE A 8 4.16 12.56 10.81
C ILE A 8 3.79 12.43 9.33
N ASP A 9 3.33 13.51 8.69
CA ASP A 9 2.97 13.48 7.28
C ASP A 9 4.21 13.25 6.40
N THR A 10 5.35 13.86 6.76
CA THR A 10 6.64 13.64 6.09
C THR A 10 7.17 12.23 6.33
N ASP A 11 7.08 11.70 7.54
CA ASP A 11 7.56 10.36 7.90
C ASP A 11 6.73 9.28 7.19
N TRP A 12 5.41 9.42 7.15
CA TRP A 12 4.53 8.52 6.41
C TRP A 12 4.78 8.62 4.90
N TYR A 13 4.97 9.83 4.37
CA TYR A 13 5.28 10.02 2.95
C TYR A 13 6.60 9.33 2.59
N ASN A 14 7.66 9.54 3.38
CA ASN A 14 8.93 8.85 3.18
C ASN A 14 8.77 7.32 3.28
N PHE A 15 7.93 6.83 4.19
CA PHE A 15 7.67 5.41 4.34
C PHE A 15 7.05 4.77 3.10
N GLN A 16 6.07 5.42 2.45
CA GLN A 16 5.53 4.88 1.19
C GLN A 16 6.56 4.95 0.04
N GLU A 17 7.40 5.99 0.00
CA GLU A 17 8.47 6.11 -1.01
C GLU A 17 9.53 5.02 -0.83
N GLU A 18 9.91 4.69 0.41
CA GLU A 18 10.82 3.57 0.72
C GLU A 18 10.25 2.22 0.26
N ILE A 19 8.96 1.99 0.48
CA ILE A 19 8.26 0.78 -0.01
C ILE A 19 8.28 0.75 -1.55
N CYS A 20 7.97 1.86 -2.20
CA CYS A 20 7.98 1.99 -3.65
C CYS A 20 9.37 1.69 -4.22
N GLU A 21 10.41 2.27 -3.62
CA GLU A 21 11.79 2.07 -4.02
C GLU A 21 12.26 0.63 -3.80
N HIS A 22 11.80 -0.04 -2.74
CA HIS A 22 12.05 -1.46 -2.53
C HIS A 22 11.57 -2.31 -3.72
N PHE A 23 10.34 -2.09 -4.21
CA PHE A 23 9.83 -2.82 -5.36
C PHE A 23 10.55 -2.47 -6.67
N LYS A 24 10.94 -1.20 -6.87
CA LYS A 24 11.77 -0.80 -8.02
C LYS A 24 13.11 -1.51 -8.05
N ASN A 25 13.76 -1.61 -6.89
CA ASN A 25 15.04 -2.33 -6.74
C ASN A 25 14.92 -3.83 -7.03
N LEU A 26 13.73 -4.41 -6.86
CA LEU A 26 13.42 -5.78 -7.26
C LEU A 26 13.07 -5.92 -8.76
N GLY A 27 13.11 -4.84 -9.54
CA GLY A 27 12.86 -4.83 -10.98
C GLY A 27 11.39 -4.64 -11.37
N ALA A 28 10.52 -4.23 -10.44
CA ALA A 28 9.14 -3.88 -10.77
C ALA A 28 9.00 -2.40 -11.16
N ASN A 29 7.96 -2.07 -11.93
CA ASN A 29 7.52 -0.69 -12.10
C ASN A 29 6.60 -0.33 -10.92
N ALA A 30 7.05 0.53 -10.01
CA ALA A 30 6.26 0.97 -8.86
C ALA A 30 6.07 2.49 -8.84
N LYS A 31 4.89 2.93 -8.38
CA LYS A 31 4.51 4.35 -8.27
C LYS A 31 3.73 4.60 -6.99
N THR A 32 3.97 5.75 -6.37
CA THR A 32 3.25 6.22 -5.17
C THR A 32 2.04 7.09 -5.52
N ASN A 33 1.11 7.21 -4.57
CA ASN A 33 -0.06 8.11 -4.62
C ASN A 33 -0.88 8.00 -5.92
N VAL A 34 -1.25 6.78 -6.29
CA VAL A 34 -1.91 6.50 -7.57
C VAL A 34 -3.42 6.44 -7.39
N THR A 35 -4.12 7.22 -8.20
CA THR A 35 -5.57 7.13 -8.32
C THR A 35 -5.95 6.06 -9.34
N VAL A 36 -6.77 5.09 -8.92
CA VAL A 36 -7.22 3.96 -9.75
C VAL A 36 -8.75 3.97 -9.84
N GLU A 37 -9.26 3.86 -11.06
CA GLU A 37 -10.69 3.66 -11.30
C GLU A 37 -11.04 2.17 -11.14
N GLY A 38 -12.03 1.89 -10.31
CA GLY A 38 -12.60 0.56 -10.13
C GLY A 38 -14.09 0.54 -10.47
N VAL A 39 -14.68 -0.64 -10.47
CA VAL A 39 -16.10 -0.85 -10.87
C VAL A 39 -17.11 -0.11 -10.00
N ARG A 40 -16.72 0.31 -8.79
CA ARG A 40 -17.57 1.01 -7.81
C ARG A 40 -17.08 2.42 -7.50
N GLY A 41 -16.24 2.99 -8.36
CA GLY A 41 -15.68 4.32 -8.21
C GLY A 41 -14.17 4.31 -8.05
N ILE A 42 -13.64 5.46 -7.64
CA ILE A 42 -12.20 5.74 -7.61
C ILE A 42 -11.62 5.35 -6.23
N SER A 43 -10.43 4.73 -6.25
CA SER A 43 -9.64 4.43 -5.07
C SER A 43 -8.26 5.10 -5.18
N ASN A 44 -7.76 5.66 -4.08
CA ASN A 44 -6.39 6.13 -4.00
C ASN A 44 -5.55 5.03 -3.35
N ILE A 45 -4.46 4.66 -4.01
CA ILE A 45 -3.57 3.58 -3.60
C ILE A 45 -2.22 4.20 -3.26
N ASP A 46 -1.69 3.86 -2.07
CA ASP A 46 -0.42 4.40 -1.61
C ASP A 46 0.73 3.98 -2.53
N VAL A 47 0.81 2.68 -2.89
CA VAL A 47 1.78 2.19 -3.89
C VAL A 47 1.12 1.20 -4.84
N VAL A 48 1.28 1.44 -6.14
CA VAL A 48 0.93 0.48 -7.21
C VAL A 48 2.21 -0.13 -7.75
N VAL A 49 2.25 -1.45 -7.81
CA VAL A 49 3.38 -2.23 -8.32
C VAL A 49 2.89 -3.05 -9.52
N GLU A 50 3.53 -2.85 -10.65
CA GLU A 50 3.25 -3.54 -11.90
C GLU A 50 4.55 -4.14 -12.46
N SER A 51 4.49 -5.33 -13.03
CA SER A 51 5.60 -5.82 -13.86
C SER A 51 5.12 -6.89 -14.83
N LYS A 52 5.99 -7.19 -15.80
CA LYS A 52 5.84 -8.28 -16.75
C LYS A 52 6.67 -9.46 -16.28
N TYR A 53 5.99 -10.56 -15.92
CA TYR A 53 6.67 -11.81 -15.60
C TYR A 53 6.15 -12.92 -16.51
N LEU A 54 7.06 -13.54 -17.28
CA LEU A 54 6.74 -14.62 -18.22
C LEU A 54 5.59 -14.32 -19.20
N GLY A 55 5.43 -13.05 -19.61
CA GLY A 55 4.38 -12.61 -20.53
C GLY A 55 3.03 -12.33 -19.88
N THR A 56 2.93 -12.41 -18.55
CA THR A 56 1.76 -12.01 -17.78
C THR A 56 2.05 -10.71 -17.03
N ASP A 57 1.15 -9.74 -17.17
CA ASP A 57 1.16 -8.54 -16.35
C ASP A 57 0.60 -8.89 -14.97
N PHE A 58 1.24 -8.40 -13.90
CA PHE A 58 0.61 -8.37 -12.58
C PHE A 58 0.43 -6.93 -12.12
N LYS A 59 -0.57 -6.71 -11.28
CA LYS A 59 -0.90 -5.46 -10.61
C LYS A 59 -1.12 -5.74 -9.13
N TRP A 60 -0.20 -5.27 -8.29
CA TRP A 60 -0.31 -5.36 -6.85
C TRP A 60 -0.48 -3.98 -6.24
N PHE A 61 -1.28 -3.90 -5.18
CA PHE A 61 -1.46 -2.68 -4.42
C PHE A 61 -0.83 -2.81 -3.03
N VAL A 62 -0.31 -1.71 -2.53
CA VAL A 62 0.20 -1.62 -1.17
C VAL A 62 -0.52 -0.49 -0.44
N GLU A 63 -0.97 -0.81 0.76
CA GLU A 63 -1.48 0.15 1.75
C GLU A 63 -0.38 0.38 2.80
N ALA A 64 0.11 1.61 2.91
CA ALA A 64 1.20 2.00 3.81
C ALA A 64 0.63 2.52 5.14
N LYS A 65 0.64 1.67 6.16
CA LYS A 65 0.20 2.03 7.52
C LYS A 65 1.40 2.34 8.42
N TYR A 66 1.85 3.59 8.42
CA TYR A 66 2.94 4.07 9.28
C TYR A 66 2.53 4.16 10.77
N TRP A 67 2.17 3.02 11.36
CA TRP A 67 1.65 2.90 12.71
C TRP A 67 2.54 2.00 13.56
N ASN A 68 2.57 2.30 14.86
CA ASN A 68 3.20 1.47 15.88
C ASN A 68 2.21 0.49 16.54
N SER A 69 0.96 0.45 16.07
CA SER A 69 -0.14 -0.40 16.53
C SER A 69 -0.49 -1.47 15.51
N ASN A 70 -1.25 -2.49 15.93
CA ASN A 70 -1.71 -3.55 15.03
C ASN A 70 -2.67 -3.01 13.96
N VAL A 71 -2.64 -3.63 12.78
CA VAL A 71 -3.65 -3.46 11.73
C VAL A 71 -4.93 -4.18 12.15
N THR A 72 -6.07 -3.49 12.11
CA THR A 72 -7.36 -4.05 12.52
C THR A 72 -8.03 -4.83 11.38
N LYS A 73 -9.02 -5.68 11.71
CA LYS A 73 -9.77 -6.47 10.72
C LYS A 73 -10.54 -5.58 9.75
N GLU A 74 -11.03 -4.44 10.21
CA GLU A 74 -11.79 -3.47 9.41
C GLU A 74 -10.92 -2.90 8.28
N ILE A 75 -9.66 -2.60 8.56
CA ILE A 75 -8.71 -2.09 7.56
C ILE A 75 -8.40 -3.18 6.53
N VAL A 76 -8.16 -4.41 6.98
CA VAL A 76 -7.95 -5.55 6.09
C VAL A 76 -9.15 -5.73 5.16
N HIS A 77 -10.37 -5.68 5.69
CA HIS A 77 -11.59 -5.87 4.90
C HIS A 77 -11.85 -4.72 3.92
N ALA A 78 -11.61 -3.47 4.35
CA ALA A 78 -11.73 -2.30 3.50
C ALA A 78 -10.75 -2.37 2.32
N PHE A 79 -9.47 -2.67 2.60
CA PHE A 79 -8.46 -2.80 1.56
C PHE A 79 -8.75 -3.98 0.63
N PHE A 80 -9.18 -5.13 1.16
CA PHE A 80 -9.60 -6.27 0.34
C PHE A 80 -10.73 -5.91 -0.63
N THR A 81 -11.70 -5.10 -0.18
CA THR A 81 -12.79 -4.62 -1.05
C THR A 81 -12.27 -3.75 -2.19
N VAL A 82 -11.26 -2.91 -1.94
CA VAL A 82 -10.58 -2.14 -2.99
C VAL A 82 -9.98 -3.07 -4.04
N LEU A 83 -9.20 -4.08 -3.62
CA LEU A 83 -8.57 -5.04 -4.54
C LEU A 83 -9.60 -5.73 -5.45
N GLN A 84 -10.73 -6.16 -4.88
CA GLN A 84 -11.82 -6.80 -5.63
C GLN A 84 -12.46 -5.83 -6.64
N ASN A 85 -12.60 -4.56 -6.29
CA ASN A 85 -13.22 -3.55 -7.15
C ASN A 85 -12.31 -3.07 -8.28
N THR A 86 -10.99 -3.20 -8.14
CA THR A 86 -10.01 -2.71 -9.10
C THR A 86 -9.33 -3.82 -9.91
N GLY A 87 -9.57 -5.09 -9.57
CA GLY A 87 -8.96 -6.24 -10.23
C GLY A 87 -7.46 -6.39 -9.95
N ALA A 88 -6.99 -5.95 -8.78
CA ALA A 88 -5.60 -6.18 -8.38
C ALA A 88 -5.36 -7.66 -8.04
N ASP A 89 -4.25 -8.23 -8.49
CA ASP A 89 -3.93 -9.64 -8.27
C ASP A 89 -3.61 -9.94 -6.81
N ARG A 90 -2.95 -9.00 -6.13
CA ARG A 90 -2.53 -9.10 -4.74
C ARG A 90 -2.55 -7.75 -4.05
N GLY A 91 -2.69 -7.78 -2.73
CA GLY A 91 -2.55 -6.60 -1.88
C GLY A 91 -1.63 -6.86 -0.70
N PHE A 92 -0.86 -5.86 -0.33
CA PHE A 92 -0.02 -5.85 0.86
C PHE A 92 -0.44 -4.71 1.78
N ILE A 93 -0.53 -4.97 3.08
CA ILE A 93 -0.60 -3.92 4.09
C ILE A 93 0.75 -3.94 4.79
N ILE A 94 1.51 -2.84 4.69
CA ILE A 94 2.84 -2.74 5.26
C ILE A 94 2.80 -1.72 6.38
N SER A 95 3.21 -2.14 7.57
CA SER A 95 3.28 -1.30 8.76
C SER A 95 4.65 -1.30 9.41
N LYS A 96 4.97 -0.23 10.14
CA LYS A 96 6.26 -0.08 10.84
C LYS A 96 6.51 -1.17 11.90
N LYS A 97 5.43 -1.69 12.50
CA LYS A 97 5.47 -2.82 13.43
C LYS A 97 4.86 -4.07 12.77
N VAL A 98 5.48 -5.22 13.01
CA VAL A 98 5.03 -6.54 12.52
C VAL A 98 3.64 -6.87 13.07
N PHE A 99 2.76 -7.40 12.22
CA PHE A 99 1.46 -7.96 12.59
C PHE A 99 1.65 -9.11 13.58
N ASN A 100 1.21 -8.94 14.82
CA ASN A 100 1.13 -10.04 15.77
C ASN A 100 -0.14 -10.83 15.48
N GLN A 101 -0.01 -12.06 14.97
CA GLN A 101 -1.12 -13.02 14.98
C GLN A 101 -1.57 -13.21 16.43
N VAL A 102 -2.83 -12.85 16.71
CA VAL A 102 -3.48 -13.29 17.94
C VAL A 102 -3.88 -14.75 17.68
N GLN A 103 -3.25 -15.66 18.44
CA GLN A 103 -3.62 -17.09 18.48
C GLN A 103 -5.02 -17.26 19.04
#